data_AF-A0ABD6A3I8-F1
#
_entry.id   AF-A0ABD6A3I8-F1
#
_cell.length_a   1.000
_cell.length_b   1.000
_cell.length_c   1.000
_cell.angle_alpha   90.00
_cell.angle_beta   90.00
_cell.angle_gamma   90.00
#
_symmetry.space_group_name_H-M   'P 1'
#
loop_
_entity.id
_entity.type
_entity.pdbx_description
1 polymer ?
#
loop_
_entity_poly.entity_id
_entity_poly.type
_entity_poly.pdbx_seq_one_letter_code
_entity_poly.pdbx_strand_id
1 'polypeptide(L)'
;MTESDSRRHKSVGSDLPSSAYRLGIDTAGREHYHDPMTQHIWVARDSDVVHERDLDGRSVVAWVLFVDEKLAGWAERHPVEEAGGLESIVEDVARRLDA
;
A
#
# COMPACT_ATOMS: atom_id res chain seq x y z
N MET A 1 3.25 22.35 32.21
CA MET A 1 4.10 22.18 31.02
C MET A 1 3.39 21.16 30.15
N THR A 2 2.81 21.60 29.05
CA THR A 2 2.07 20.74 28.13
C THR A 2 3.10 19.94 27.35
N GLU A 3 3.17 18.63 27.58
CA GLU A 3 3.93 17.72 26.73
C GLU A 3 3.29 17.79 25.34
N SER A 4 3.94 18.53 24.45
CA SER A 4 3.63 18.53 23.02
C SER A 4 3.90 17.12 22.52
N ASP A 5 2.84 16.32 22.52
CA ASP A 5 2.72 15.02 21.87
C ASP A 5 3.09 15.23 20.39
N SER A 6 4.39 15.14 20.14
CA SER A 6 5.00 15.32 18.84
C SER A 6 4.72 14.06 18.07
N ARG A 7 3.46 13.90 17.65
CA ARG A 7 3.08 13.00 16.58
C ARG A 7 3.94 13.43 15.41
N ARG A 8 5.04 12.70 15.21
CA ARG A 8 5.91 12.85 14.04
C ARG A 8 5.02 12.51 12.86
N HIS A 9 4.42 13.53 12.24
CA HIS A 9 3.81 13.39 10.94
C HIS A 9 4.97 13.08 10.00
N LYS A 10 5.11 11.80 9.66
CA LYS A 10 6.08 11.36 8.68
C LYS A 10 5.58 11.84 7.32
N SER A 11 6.43 12.57 6.61
CA SER A 11 6.10 13.10 5.30
C SER A 11 6.64 12.18 4.23
N VAL A 12 5.78 11.83 3.27
CA VAL A 12 6.06 10.91 2.15
C VAL A 12 7.35 11.27 1.41
N GLY A 13 7.62 12.56 1.20
CA GLY A 13 8.74 13.04 0.40
C GLY A 13 10.13 12.95 1.05
N SER A 14 10.23 12.64 2.35
CA SER A 14 11.53 12.53 3.03
C SER A 14 11.70 11.28 3.88
N ASP A 15 10.60 10.60 4.23
CA ASP A 15 10.64 9.42 5.12
C ASP A 15 10.48 8.09 4.37
N LEU A 16 10.12 8.10 3.08
CA LEU A 16 10.04 6.87 2.30
C LEU A 16 11.44 6.40 1.85
N PRO A 17 11.75 5.09 1.99
CA PRO A 17 12.94 4.50 1.40
C PRO A 17 12.99 4.74 -0.11
N SER A 18 14.19 4.87 -0.68
CA SER A 18 14.35 5.05 -2.13
C SER A 18 13.87 3.86 -2.96
N SER A 19 13.70 2.68 -2.34
CA SER A 19 13.12 1.48 -2.95
C SER A 19 11.60 1.48 -2.94
N ALA A 20 10.96 2.37 -2.17
CA ALA A 20 9.51 2.47 -2.13
C ALA A 20 8.98 3.08 -3.44
N TYR A 21 7.97 2.44 -4.01
CA TYR A 21 7.28 2.91 -5.21
C TYR A 21 5.78 3.06 -4.95
N ARG A 22 5.14 3.95 -5.71
CA ARG A 22 3.71 4.22 -5.59
C ARG A 22 2.91 3.11 -6.28
N LEU A 23 2.00 2.49 -5.53
CA LEU A 23 1.03 1.51 -6.03
C LEU A 23 -0.16 2.20 -6.73
N GLY A 24 -0.59 3.35 -6.23
CA GLY A 24 -1.76 4.04 -6.76
C GLY A 24 -2.40 5.00 -5.77
N ILE A 25 -3.56 5.50 -6.15
CA ILE A 25 -4.42 6.38 -5.37
C ILE A 25 -5.78 5.69 -5.22
N ASP A 26 -6.27 5.55 -4.00
CA ASP A 26 -7.60 4.99 -3.76
C ASP A 26 -8.73 6.02 -4.02
N THR A 27 -9.98 5.57 -3.99
CA THR A 27 -11.14 6.45 -4.20
C THR A 27 -11.35 7.48 -3.09
N ALA A 28 -10.69 7.33 -1.95
CA ALA A 28 -10.65 8.31 -0.88
C ALA A 28 -9.54 9.37 -1.07
N GLY A 29 -8.76 9.29 -2.15
CA GLY A 29 -7.66 10.20 -2.47
C GLY A 29 -6.39 9.92 -1.67
N ARG A 30 -6.22 8.71 -1.14
CA ARG A 30 -5.01 8.32 -0.40
C ARG A 30 -4.02 7.66 -1.35
N GLU A 31 -2.75 8.04 -1.23
CA GLU A 31 -1.64 7.47 -1.99
C GLU A 31 -1.08 6.25 -1.27
N HIS A 32 -0.93 5.14 -1.98
CA HIS A 32 -0.38 3.90 -1.44
C HIS A 32 1.03 3.67 -1.99
N TYR A 33 1.96 3.33 -1.11
CA TYR A 33 3.35 3.04 -1.43
C TYR A 33 3.74 1.66 -0.91
N HIS A 34 4.63 0.99 -1.63
CA HIS A 34 5.18 -0.29 -1.24
C HIS A 34 6.70 -0.27 -1.38
N ASP A 35 7.39 -0.73 -0.34
CA ASP A 35 8.81 -1.05 -0.41
C ASP A 35 9.00 -2.57 -0.47
N PRO A 36 9.48 -3.12 -1.60
CA PRO A 36 9.69 -4.54 -1.75
C PRO A 36 10.88 -5.04 -0.91
N MET A 37 11.81 -4.17 -0.50
CA MET A 37 13.00 -4.56 0.26
C MET A 37 12.66 -4.84 1.73
N THR A 38 11.75 -4.05 2.29
CA THR A 38 11.28 -4.20 3.69
C THR A 38 9.92 -4.87 3.78
N GLN A 39 9.25 -5.11 2.66
CA GLN A 39 7.88 -5.64 2.60
C GLN A 39 6.91 -4.76 3.40
N HIS A 40 7.03 -3.45 3.25
CA HIS A 40 6.27 -2.47 4.02
C HIS A 40 5.38 -1.61 3.14
N ILE A 41 4.21 -1.22 3.66
CA ILE A 41 3.22 -0.38 3.00
C ILE A 41 3.06 0.93 3.76
N TRP A 42 3.04 2.04 3.02
CA TRP A 42 2.60 3.33 3.54
C TRP A 42 1.37 3.80 2.79
N VAL A 43 0.45 4.42 3.52
CA VAL A 43 -0.71 5.12 2.98
C VAL A 43 -0.62 6.55 3.44
N ALA A 44 -0.70 7.46 2.49
CA ALA A 44 -0.55 8.88 2.73
C ALA A 44 -1.71 9.68 2.19
N ARG A 45 -1.90 10.86 2.76
CA ARG A 45 -2.85 11.86 2.31
C ARG A 45 -2.24 13.22 2.52
N ASP A 46 -2.29 14.08 1.51
CA ASP A 46 -1.73 15.44 1.56
C ASP A 46 -0.24 15.44 1.99
N SER A 47 0.52 14.44 1.52
CA SER A 47 1.93 14.18 1.87
C SER A 47 2.21 13.69 3.31
N ASP A 48 1.18 13.50 4.13
CA ASP A 48 1.32 12.92 5.47
C ASP A 48 0.98 11.43 5.46
N VAL A 49 1.85 10.61 6.06
CA VAL A 49 1.57 9.19 6.28
C VAL A 49 0.45 9.05 7.30
N VAL A 50 -0.69 8.54 6.87
CA VAL A 50 -1.88 8.29 7.71
C VAL A 50 -1.98 6.85 8.17
N HIS A 51 -1.30 5.93 7.49
CA HIS A 51 -1.22 4.52 7.86
C HIS A 51 0.10 3.91 7.36
N GLU A 52 0.70 3.04 8.15
CA GLU A 52 1.88 2.27 7.75
C GLU A 52 1.75 0.86 8.33
N ARG A 53 2.23 -0.15 7.59
CA ARG A 53 2.08 -1.56 7.95
C ARG A 53 3.08 -2.47 7.22
N ASP A 54 3.67 -3.39 7.96
CA ASP A 54 4.40 -4.53 7.40
C ASP A 54 3.44 -5.55 6.77
N LEU A 55 3.83 -6.13 5.63
CA LEU A 55 3.07 -7.18 4.98
C LEU A 55 3.16 -8.52 5.73
N ASP A 56 4.14 -8.70 6.62
CA ASP A 56 4.34 -9.90 7.45
C ASP A 56 4.37 -11.20 6.63
N GLY A 57 5.04 -11.18 5.47
CA GLY A 57 5.10 -12.32 4.54
C GLY A 57 3.87 -12.49 3.64
N ARG A 58 2.90 -11.57 3.68
CA ARG A 58 1.84 -11.49 2.66
C ARG A 58 2.35 -10.81 1.41
N SER A 59 1.77 -11.17 0.26
CA SER A 59 2.07 -10.50 -1.01
C SER A 59 1.47 -9.10 -1.05
N VAL A 60 2.17 -8.18 -1.72
CA VAL A 60 1.64 -6.86 -2.09
C VAL A 60 0.35 -6.96 -2.93
N VAL A 61 0.16 -8.05 -3.68
CA VAL A 61 -1.08 -8.30 -4.44
C VAL A 61 -2.27 -8.43 -3.49
N ALA A 62 -2.09 -9.09 -2.33
CA ALA A 62 -3.15 -9.21 -1.33
C ALA A 62 -3.53 -7.83 -0.77
N TRP A 63 -2.57 -6.91 -0.63
CA TRP A 63 -2.86 -5.53 -0.28
C TRP A 63 -3.67 -4.83 -1.38
N VAL A 64 -3.28 -4.98 -2.65
CA VAL A 64 -3.99 -4.38 -3.79
C VAL A 64 -5.44 -4.82 -3.84
N LEU A 65 -5.70 -6.13 -3.67
CA LEU A 65 -7.06 -6.69 -3.63
C LEU A 65 -7.83 -6.21 -2.40
N PHE A 66 -7.18 -6.08 -1.24
CA PHE A 66 -7.82 -5.53 -0.05
C PHE A 66 -8.29 -4.09 -0.26
N VAL A 67 -7.48 -3.23 -0.89
CA VAL A 67 -7.91 -1.87 -1.22
C VAL A 67 -9.09 -1.90 -2.18
N ASP A 68 -9.04 -2.78 -3.19
CA ASP A 68 -10.07 -2.90 -4.20
C ASP A 68 -11.43 -3.31 -3.60
N GLU A 69 -11.43 -4.34 -2.77
CA GLU A 69 -12.65 -4.90 -2.18
C GLU A 69 -13.14 -4.19 -0.92
N LYS A 70 -12.22 -3.74 -0.05
CA LYS A 70 -12.56 -3.29 1.31
C LYS A 70 -12.44 -1.78 1.50
N LEU A 71 -11.67 -1.09 0.65
CA LEU A 71 -11.47 0.36 0.74
C LEU A 71 -12.11 1.13 -0.42
N ALA A 72 -13.13 0.53 -1.06
CA ALA A 72 -13.93 1.11 -2.13
C ALA A 72 -13.18 1.36 -3.45
N GLY A 73 -12.08 0.65 -3.71
CA GLY A 73 -11.45 0.65 -5.03
C GLY A 73 -10.29 1.62 -5.20
N TRP A 74 -9.67 1.52 -6.38
CA TRP A 74 -8.63 2.41 -6.85
C TRP A 74 -9.20 3.52 -7.75
N ALA A 75 -8.79 4.76 -7.52
CA ALA A 75 -9.00 5.85 -8.47
C ALA A 75 -7.92 5.86 -9.56
N GLU A 76 -6.67 5.58 -9.19
CA GLU A 76 -5.53 5.38 -10.09
C GLU A 76 -4.73 4.18 -9.57
N ARG A 77 -4.29 3.28 -10.45
CA ARG A 77 -3.45 2.14 -10.06
C ARG A 77 -2.30 1.94 -11.03
N HIS A 78 -1.10 1.81 -10.48
CA HIS A 78 0.08 1.38 -11.23
C HIS A 78 0.12 -0.14 -11.33
N PRO A 79 0.60 -0.70 -12.45
CA PRO A 79 0.85 -2.13 -12.56
C PRO A 79 1.80 -2.58 -11.44
N VAL A 80 1.46 -3.68 -10.79
CA VAL A 80 2.31 -4.30 -9.79
C VAL A 80 2.85 -5.59 -10.40
N GLU A 81 4.13 -5.57 -10.75
CA GLU A 81 4.84 -6.77 -11.15
C GLU A 81 5.49 -7.38 -9.90
N GLU A 82 5.15 -8.62 -9.54
CA GLU A 82 6.00 -9.37 -8.62
C GLU A 82 7.33 -9.63 -9.34
N ALA A 83 8.44 -9.27 -8.70
CA ALA A 83 9.78 -9.63 -9.16
C ALA A 83 9.91 -11.17 -9.07
N GLY A 84 9.47 -11.83 -10.13
CA GLY A 84 9.18 -13.27 -10.14
C GLY A 84 7.88 -13.49 -10.91
N GLY A 85 7.93 -13.25 -12.22
CA GLY A 85 6.77 -13.22 -13.11
C GLY A 85 5.75 -14.30 -12.80
N LEU A 86 4.60 -13.88 -12.29
CA LEU A 86 3.39 -14.67 -12.27
C LEU A 86 2.26 -13.81 -12.80
N GLU A 87 2.04 -13.88 -14.11
CA GLU A 87 0.75 -13.58 -14.75
C GLU A 87 -0.42 -14.45 -14.20
N SER A 88 -0.35 -14.99 -12.98
CA SER A 88 -1.22 -16.10 -12.54
C SER A 88 -1.78 -15.99 -11.12
N ILE A 89 -1.53 -14.94 -10.32
CA ILE A 89 -2.15 -14.84 -8.96
C ILE A 89 -3.44 -14.03 -8.94
N VAL A 90 -3.69 -13.15 -9.92
CA VAL A 90 -4.96 -12.40 -9.95
C VAL A 90 -6.16 -13.31 -10.23
N GLU A 91 -5.97 -14.46 -10.89
CA GLU A 91 -7.05 -15.45 -11.09
C GLU A 91 -7.29 -16.40 -9.90
N ASP A 92 -6.31 -16.62 -9.02
CA ASP A 92 -6.41 -17.70 -8.01
C ASP A 92 -6.97 -17.22 -6.66
N VAL A 93 -6.94 -15.92 -6.40
CA VAL A 93 -7.63 -15.33 -5.23
C VAL A 93 -9.14 -15.15 -5.51
N ALA A 94 -9.51 -14.75 -6.73
CA ALA A 94 -10.91 -14.64 -7.13
C ALA A 94 -11.65 -15.99 -7.02
N ARG A 95 -11.02 -17.11 -7.44
CA ARG A 95 -11.64 -18.46 -7.31
C ARG A 95 -11.83 -18.94 -5.88
N ARG A 96 -11.08 -18.42 -4.91
CA ARG A 96 -11.19 -18.83 -3.49
C ARG A 96 -12.30 -18.10 -2.72
N LEU A 97 -12.86 -17.04 -3.30
CA LEU A 97 -13.96 -16.27 -2.69
C LEU A 97 -15.35 -16.69 -3.21
N ASP A 98 -15.40 -17.47 -4.29
CA ASP A 98 -16.64 -18.01 -4.88
C ASP A 98 -16.92 -19.50 -4.53
N ALA A 99 -16.18 -20.09 -3.57
CA ALA A 99 -16.32 -21.49 -3.15
C ALA A 99 -16.92 -21.65 -1.75
#